data_AF-A0A530QS08-F1
#
_entry.id   AF-A0A530QS08-F1
#
_cell.length_a   1.000
_cell.length_b   1.000
_cell.length_c   1.000
_cell.angle_alpha   90.00
_cell.angle_beta   90.00
_cell.angle_gamma   90.00
#
_symmetry.space_group_name_H-M   'P 1'
#
loop_
_entity.id
_entity.type
_entity.pdbx_description
1 polymer ?
#
loop_
_entity_poly.entity_id
_entity_poly.type
_entity_poly.pdbx_seq_one_letter_code
_entity_poly.pdbx_strand_id
1 'polypeptide(L)'
;TMDAALCASFSVDGKPARSVTVIKVDSVYFQCARAIVRSELWNPARHVDPKSLPTPGKILEITSRKGIDGEAYDKEWPERAKKSMW
;
A
#
# COMPACT_ATOMS: atom_id res chain seq x y z
N THR A 1 -16.08 -1.19 2.13
CA THR A 1 -17.21 -0.68 2.93
C THR A 1 -16.74 0.44 3.84
N MET A 2 -17.65 1.34 4.20
CA MET A 2 -17.43 2.39 5.22
C MET A 2 -18.33 2.15 6.45
N ASP A 3 -18.72 0.90 6.69
CA ASP A 3 -19.49 0.51 7.87
C ASP A 3 -18.77 0.94 9.17
N ALA A 4 -19.46 1.68 10.02
CA ALA A 4 -18.86 2.34 11.17
C ALA A 4 -18.34 1.33 12.22
N ALA A 5 -19.10 0.27 12.50
CA ALA A 5 -18.74 -0.72 13.49
C ALA A 5 -17.53 -1.54 13.04
N LEU A 6 -17.51 -1.97 11.78
CA LEU A 6 -16.37 -2.68 11.20
C LEU A 6 -15.14 -1.77 11.11
N CYS A 7 -15.27 -0.54 10.65
CA CYS A 7 -14.16 0.41 10.65
C CYS A 7 -13.58 0.64 12.07
N ALA A 8 -14.44 0.70 13.09
CA ALA A 8 -14.03 0.80 14.48
C ALA A 8 -13.29 -0.45 14.99
N SER A 9 -13.62 -1.64 14.52
CA SER A 9 -12.92 -2.88 14.92
C SER A 9 -11.48 -2.96 14.39
N PHE A 10 -11.14 -2.16 13.37
CA PHE A 10 -9.78 -2.04 12.81
C PHE A 10 -9.08 -0.74 13.25
N SER A 11 -9.39 -0.24 14.45
CA SER A 11 -8.79 0.99 14.97
C SER A 11 -7.30 0.82 15.28
N VAL A 12 -6.52 1.87 15.02
CA VAL A 12 -5.12 2.02 15.45
C VAL A 12 -5.05 3.30 16.27
N ASP A 13 -4.50 3.23 17.48
CA ASP A 13 -4.42 4.36 18.43
C ASP A 13 -5.76 5.06 18.69
N GLY A 14 -6.83 4.27 18.79
CA GLY A 14 -8.20 4.77 19.00
C GLY A 14 -8.81 5.50 17.79
N LYS A 15 -8.10 5.59 16.66
CA LYS A 15 -8.59 6.16 15.41
C LYS A 15 -9.14 5.02 14.54
N PRO A 16 -10.44 5.01 14.19
CA PRO A 16 -11.02 3.96 13.35
C PRO A 16 -10.46 4.00 11.92
N ALA A 17 -10.47 2.85 11.24
CA ALA A 17 -10.10 2.79 9.83
C ALA A 17 -11.04 3.67 8.97
N ARG A 18 -10.52 4.32 7.93
CA ARG A 18 -11.35 5.14 7.02
C ARG A 18 -12.30 4.28 6.18
N SER A 19 -11.86 3.08 5.81
CA SER A 19 -12.62 2.11 5.05
C SER A 19 -12.01 0.72 5.24
N VAL A 20 -12.85 -0.32 5.13
CA VAL A 20 -12.41 -1.71 5.16
C VAL A 20 -12.75 -2.38 3.82
N THR A 21 -11.78 -3.08 3.23
CA THR A 21 -12.02 -3.95 2.08
C THR A 21 -12.40 -5.33 2.58
N VAL A 22 -13.63 -5.74 2.30
CA VAL A 22 -14.12 -7.08 2.66
C VAL A 22 -14.01 -7.98 1.43
N ILE A 23 -13.20 -9.03 1.53
CA ILE A 23 -13.03 -10.01 0.46
C ILE A 23 -13.87 -11.23 0.81
N LYS A 24 -14.97 -11.42 0.07
CA LYS A 24 -15.77 -12.66 0.15
C LYS A 24 -15.15 -13.69 -0.79
N VAL A 25 -14.73 -14.82 -0.25
CA VAL A 25 -14.21 -15.94 -1.03
C VAL A 25 -15.39 -16.81 -1.46
N ASP A 26 -15.68 -16.86 -2.76
CA ASP A 26 -16.80 -17.66 -3.28
C ASP A 26 -16.40 -19.12 -3.56
N SER A 27 -15.14 -19.37 -3.92
CA SER A 27 -14.62 -20.71 -4.20
C SER A 27 -13.13 -20.83 -3.90
N VAL A 28 -12.70 -22.04 -3.56
CA VAL A 28 -11.29 -22.39 -3.33
C VAL A 28 -10.98 -23.65 -4.11
N TYR A 29 -9.87 -23.62 -4.86
CA TYR A 29 -9.44 -24.73 -5.70
C TYR A 29 -8.10 -25.27 -5.23
N PHE A 30 -7.95 -26.59 -5.29
CA PHE A 30 -6.65 -27.21 -5.04
C PHE A 30 -5.74 -27.00 -6.25
N GLN A 31 -4.69 -26.22 -6.06
CA GLN A 31 -3.63 -26.03 -7.05
C GLN A 31 -2.46 -26.97 -6.74
N CYS A 32 -1.80 -27.48 -7.78
CA CYS A 32 -0.60 -28.30 -7.59
C CYS A 32 0.44 -27.48 -6.83
N ALA A 33 0.91 -27.95 -5.67
CA ALA A 33 1.91 -27.23 -4.86
C ALA A 33 3.17 -26.85 -5.66
N ARG A 34 3.52 -27.65 -6.69
CA ARG A 34 4.62 -27.36 -7.62
C ARG A 34 4.43 -26.05 -8.40
N ALA A 35 3.20 -25.59 -8.64
CA ALA A 35 2.94 -24.33 -9.34
C ALA A 35 3.47 -23.13 -8.53
N ILE A 36 3.21 -23.08 -7.22
CA ILE A 36 3.72 -22.02 -6.34
C ILE A 36 5.25 -22.03 -6.32
N VAL A 37 5.86 -23.22 -6.16
CA VAL A 37 7.33 -23.37 -6.16
C VAL A 37 7.94 -22.88 -7.48
N ARG A 38 7.41 -23.33 -8.62
CA ARG A 38 7.92 -22.98 -9.96
C ARG A 38 7.67 -21.53 -10.35
N SER A 39 6.60 -20.92 -9.85
CA SER A 39 6.33 -19.49 -10.06
C SER A 39 7.33 -18.59 -9.32
N GLU A 40 8.01 -19.14 -8.31
CA GLU A 40 8.89 -18.41 -7.40
C GLU A 40 8.21 -17.19 -6.79
N LEU A 41 6.90 -17.31 -6.51
CA LEU A 41 6.08 -16.23 -5.96
C LEU A 41 6.71 -15.60 -4.70
N TRP A 42 7.37 -16.45 -3.90
CA TRP A 42 8.01 -16.08 -2.65
C TRP A 42 9.52 -15.80 -2.76
N ASN A 43 10.10 -15.80 -3.97
CA ASN A 43 11.51 -15.48 -4.16
C ASN A 43 11.72 -13.96 -4.20
N PRO A 44 12.35 -13.35 -3.19
CA PRO A 44 12.56 -11.90 -3.15
C PRO A 44 13.47 -11.40 -4.28
N ALA A 45 14.34 -12.25 -4.82
CA ALA A 45 15.19 -11.89 -5.97
C ALA A 45 14.38 -11.67 -7.26
N ARG A 46 13.11 -12.09 -7.31
CA ARG A 46 12.19 -11.86 -8.42
C ARG A 46 11.18 -10.76 -8.18
N HIS A 47 11.19 -10.15 -7.00
CA HIS A 47 10.37 -8.99 -6.72
C HIS A 47 10.99 -7.77 -7.41
N VAL A 48 10.13 -6.87 -7.89
CA VAL A 48 10.58 -5.62 -8.48
C VAL A 48 11.31 -4.82 -7.41
N ASP A 49 12.50 -4.28 -7.74
CA ASP A 49 13.23 -3.40 -6.83
C ASP A 49 12.34 -2.18 -6.53
N PRO A 50 11.98 -1.91 -5.26
CA PRO A 50 11.20 -0.72 -4.90
C PRO A 50 11.80 0.58 -5.44
N LYS A 51 13.12 0.67 -5.62
CA LYS A 51 13.80 1.83 -6.21
C LYS A 51 13.50 2.03 -7.69
N SER A 52 13.01 1.01 -8.38
CA SER A 52 12.57 1.11 -9.78
C SER A 52 11.14 1.64 -9.92
N LEU A 53 10.38 1.71 -8.84
CA LEU A 53 9.05 2.30 -8.81
C LEU A 53 9.15 3.83 -8.62
N PRO A 54 8.18 4.60 -9.14
CA PRO A 54 8.15 6.04 -8.89
C PRO A 54 7.96 6.33 -7.40
N THR A 55 8.68 7.34 -6.91
CA THR A 55 8.51 7.83 -5.53
C THR A 55 7.13 8.48 -5.35
N PRO A 56 6.62 8.60 -4.11
CA PRO A 56 5.37 9.31 -3.84
C PRO A 56 5.38 10.75 -4.41
N GLY A 57 6.47 11.49 -4.24
CA GLY A 57 6.65 12.81 -4.83
C GLY A 57 6.55 12.79 -6.35
N LYS A 58 7.16 11.79 -7.02
CA LYS A 58 7.07 11.65 -8.49
C LYS A 58 5.65 11.36 -8.96
N ILE A 59 4.92 10.50 -8.25
CA ILE A 59 3.50 10.21 -8.54
C ILE A 59 2.67 11.49 -8.38
N LEU A 60 2.88 12.23 -7.30
CA LEU A 60 2.15 13.47 -7.01
C LEU A 60 2.45 14.57 -8.03
N GLU A 61 3.71 14.74 -8.43
CA GLU A 61 4.10 15.68 -9.47
C GLU A 61 3.34 15.41 -10.79
N ILE A 62 3.29 14.14 -11.22
CA ILE A 62 2.60 13.76 -12.46
C ILE A 62 1.08 13.95 -12.33
N THR A 63 0.48 13.40 -11.27
CA THR A 63 -0.98 13.40 -11.08
C THR A 63 -1.54 14.80 -10.82
N SER A 64 -0.74 15.69 -10.21
CA SER A 64 -1.07 17.11 -10.03
C SER A 64 -0.78 17.98 -11.25
N ARG A 65 -0.31 17.40 -12.37
CA ARG A 65 0.13 18.13 -13.57
C ARG A 65 1.22 19.18 -13.27
N LYS A 66 2.22 18.79 -12.49
CA LYS A 66 3.33 19.62 -12.00
C LYS A 66 2.91 20.77 -11.07
N GLY A 67 1.74 20.66 -10.44
CA GLY A 67 1.31 21.59 -9.37
C GLY A 67 2.00 21.32 -8.03
N ILE A 68 2.50 20.10 -7.83
CA ILE A 68 3.30 19.70 -6.67
C ILE A 68 4.73 19.44 -7.15
N ASP A 69 5.71 20.07 -6.49
CA ASP A 69 7.13 19.72 -6.64
C ASP A 69 7.40 18.38 -5.95
N GLY A 70 7.65 17.35 -6.75
CA GLY A 70 7.87 16.00 -6.25
C GLY A 70 9.18 15.82 -5.50
N GLU A 71 10.24 16.51 -5.92
CA GLU A 71 11.56 16.40 -5.29
C GLU A 71 11.56 17.06 -3.91
N ALA A 72 10.98 18.27 -3.82
CA ALA A 72 10.78 18.94 -2.54
C ALA A 72 9.90 18.08 -1.60
N TYR A 73 8.80 17.50 -2.14
CA TYR A 73 7.93 16.61 -1.38
C TYR A 73 8.69 15.44 -0.77
N ASP A 74 9.46 14.70 -1.57
CA ASP A 74 10.17 13.49 -1.10
C ASP A 74 11.28 13.84 -0.10
N LYS A 75 11.97 14.97 -0.29
CA LYS A 75 13.01 15.44 0.63
C LYS A 75 12.46 15.81 2.01
N GLU A 76 11.29 16.45 2.05
CA GLU A 76 10.65 16.89 3.28
C GLU A 76 9.86 15.78 3.98
N TRP A 77 9.42 14.76 3.23
CA TRP A 77 8.51 13.73 3.71
C TRP A 77 8.97 13.00 4.98
N PRO A 78 10.23 12.54 5.13
CA PRO A 78 10.65 11.83 6.33
C PRO A 78 10.43 12.61 7.64
N GLU A 79 10.71 13.92 7.64
CA GLU A 79 10.53 14.77 8.81
C GLU A 79 9.06 15.13 9.03
N ARG A 80 8.29 15.34 7.96
CA ARG A 80 6.85 15.57 8.08
C ARG A 80 6.14 14.34 8.62
N ALA A 81 6.46 13.15 8.08
CA ALA A 81 5.87 11.89 8.51
C ALA A 81 6.12 11.63 10.01
N LYS A 82 7.32 11.86 10.53
CA LYS A 82 7.60 11.74 11.97
C LYS A 82 6.72 12.63 12.86
N LYS A 83 6.28 13.79 12.35
CA LYS A 83 5.47 14.77 13.09
C LYS A 83 3.96 14.58 12.90
N SER A 84 3.56 13.94 11.81
CA SER A 84 2.15 13.86 11.40
C SER A 84 1.60 12.45 11.33
N MET A 85 2.45 11.43 11.36
CA MET A 85 2.06 10.04 11.50
C MET A 85 2.19 9.67 12.97
N TRP A 86 1.08 9.18 13.53
CA TRP A 86 0.86 8.73 14.92
C TRP A 86 0.72 9.89 15.92
#